data_AF-A0A7S1SUX4-F1
#
_entry.id   AF-A0A7S1SUX4-F1
#
_cell.length_a   1.000
_cell.length_b   1.000
_cell.length_c   1.000
_cell.angle_alpha   90.00
_cell.angle_beta   90.00
_cell.angle_gamma   90.00
#
_symmetry.space_group_name_H-M   'P 1'
#
loop_
_entity.id
_entity.type
_entity.pdbx_description
1 polymer ?
#
loop_
_entity_poly.entity_id
_entity_poly.type
_entity_poly.pdbx_seq_one_letter_code
_entity_poly.pdbx_strand_id
1 'polypeptide(L)'
;LGSAAPKGSKRKGTSQNLLDKELKEKRQECEAAVAQGPSGHERENAILACLSPSCFETLYAADPLEEGEVDSIRGRNFRTCCRTELRTERIAERRREKSEVGVEVEQVEEEQEAEEGAGEVVERR
;
A
#
# COMPACT_ATOMS: atom_id res chain seq x y z
N LEU A 1 -32.58 -34.90 -3.39
CA LEU A 1 -32.16 -33.90 -2.37
C LEU A 1 -30.85 -33.32 -2.84
N GLY A 2 -30.91 -32.14 -3.46
CA GLY A 2 -29.73 -31.46 -3.96
C GLY A 2 -28.97 -30.75 -2.84
N SER A 3 -27.68 -30.60 -3.02
CA SER A 3 -26.93 -29.41 -2.59
C SER A 3 -25.62 -29.36 -3.37
N ALA A 4 -25.53 -28.32 -4.20
CA ALA A 4 -24.32 -27.90 -4.87
C ALA A 4 -23.45 -27.06 -3.91
N ALA A 5 -22.14 -27.06 -4.15
CA ALA A 5 -21.32 -25.85 -4.01
C ALA A 5 -20.00 -26.01 -4.80
N PRO A 6 -19.80 -25.31 -5.93
CA PRO A 6 -18.46 -25.11 -6.48
C PRO A 6 -17.74 -24.04 -5.64
N LYS A 7 -16.61 -24.40 -5.03
CA LYS A 7 -15.75 -23.41 -4.35
C LYS A 7 -15.10 -22.53 -5.40
N GLY A 8 -15.53 -21.26 -5.46
CA GLY A 8 -14.99 -20.25 -6.36
C GLY A 8 -13.48 -20.06 -6.18
N SER A 9 -12.73 -20.28 -7.25
CA SER A 9 -11.29 -20.08 -7.37
C SER A 9 -10.95 -18.59 -7.27
N LYS A 10 -10.57 -18.11 -6.08
CA LYS A 10 -10.17 -16.72 -5.88
C LYS A 10 -8.75 -16.52 -6.39
N ARG A 11 -8.59 -15.88 -7.55
CA ARG A 11 -7.30 -15.42 -8.11
C ARG A 11 -6.71 -14.34 -7.19
N LYS A 12 -6.09 -14.74 -6.07
CA LYS A 12 -5.50 -13.85 -5.05
C LYS A 12 -3.97 -13.99 -4.95
N GLY A 13 -3.36 -14.82 -5.80
CA GLY A 13 -1.92 -15.10 -5.77
C GLY A 13 -1.05 -13.96 -6.32
N THR A 14 -1.43 -13.35 -7.44
CA THR A 14 -0.53 -12.41 -8.15
C THR A 14 -0.27 -11.13 -7.35
N SER A 15 -1.30 -10.53 -6.73
CA SER A 15 -1.11 -9.28 -5.98
C SER A 15 -0.41 -9.47 -4.64
N GLN A 16 -0.58 -10.63 -3.98
CA GLN A 16 0.17 -10.95 -2.76
C GLN A 16 1.66 -11.10 -3.08
N ASN A 17 2.01 -11.85 -4.13
CA ASN A 17 3.40 -12.01 -4.56
C ASN A 17 4.11 -10.68 -4.86
N LEU A 18 3.40 -9.69 -5.41
CA LEU A 18 3.98 -8.37 -5.66
C LEU A 18 4.27 -7.60 -4.37
N LEU A 19 3.35 -7.62 -3.40
CA LEU A 19 3.58 -6.95 -2.11
C LEU A 19 4.65 -7.66 -1.28
N ASP A 20 4.73 -9.00 -1.37
CA ASP A 20 5.78 -9.77 -0.73
C ASP A 20 7.16 -9.48 -1.34
N LYS A 21 7.23 -9.31 -2.66
CA LYS A 21 8.45 -8.87 -3.33
C LYS A 21 8.88 -7.49 -2.87
N GLU A 22 7.95 -6.53 -2.86
CA GLU A 22 8.22 -5.15 -2.41
C GLU A 22 8.66 -5.11 -0.94
N LEU A 23 7.99 -5.89 -0.07
CA LEU A 23 8.38 -5.99 1.34
C LEU A 23 9.77 -6.60 1.51
N LYS A 24 10.15 -7.56 0.66
CA LYS A 24 11.49 -8.15 0.65
C LYS A 24 12.54 -7.12 0.21
N GLU A 25 12.25 -6.33 -0.82
CA GLU A 25 13.14 -5.26 -1.29
C GLU A 25 13.34 -4.21 -0.20
N LYS A 26 12.25 -3.70 0.41
CA LYS A 26 12.33 -2.77 1.55
C LYS A 26 13.11 -3.35 2.73
N ARG A 27 12.97 -4.65 3.01
CA ARG A 27 13.77 -5.30 4.07
C ARG A 27 15.26 -5.28 3.75
N GLN A 28 15.65 -5.55 2.51
CA GLN A 28 17.05 -5.48 2.09
C GLN A 28 17.63 -4.08 2.23
N GLU A 29 16.84 -3.05 1.89
CA GLU A 29 17.22 -1.65 2.09
C GLU A 29 17.43 -1.34 3.59
N CYS A 30 16.52 -1.78 4.46
CA CYS A 30 16.66 -1.63 5.91
C CYS A 30 17.88 -2.40 6.46
N GLU A 31 18.10 -3.64 6.02
CA GLU A 31 19.27 -4.44 6.39
C GLU A 31 20.59 -3.76 6.04
N ALA A 32 20.64 -3.11 4.88
CA ALA A 32 21.78 -2.33 4.41
C ALA A 32 21.95 -1.04 5.23
N ALA A 33 20.85 -0.34 5.52
CA ALA A 33 20.86 0.89 6.33
C ALA A 33 21.40 0.65 7.74
N VAL A 34 21.10 -0.51 8.35
CA VAL A 34 21.59 -0.84 9.70
C VAL A 34 22.87 -1.68 9.71
N ALA A 35 23.50 -1.93 8.56
CA ALA A 35 24.63 -2.86 8.44
C ALA A 35 25.85 -2.47 9.30
N GLN A 36 26.04 -1.18 9.56
CA GLN A 36 27.14 -0.66 10.39
C GLN A 36 26.72 -0.39 11.85
N GLY A 37 25.48 -0.73 12.21
CA GLY A 37 24.89 -0.40 13.50
C GLY A 37 24.79 -1.61 14.44
N PRO A 38 23.64 -1.81 15.10
CA PRO A 38 23.47 -2.87 16.09
C PRO A 38 23.68 -4.27 15.52
N SER A 39 23.99 -5.23 16.39
CA SER A 39 24.24 -6.62 16.03
C SER A 39 23.23 -7.55 16.72
N GLY A 40 23.13 -8.81 16.27
CA GLY A 40 22.22 -9.79 16.88
C GLY A 40 20.74 -9.36 16.85
N HIS A 41 20.05 -9.52 17.99
CA HIS A 41 18.62 -9.23 18.14
C HIS A 41 18.31 -7.73 18.04
N GLU A 42 19.21 -6.87 18.53
CA GLU A 42 19.09 -5.42 18.37
C GLU A 42 19.08 -5.02 16.89
N ARG A 43 19.84 -5.72 16.05
CA ARG A 43 19.82 -5.52 14.59
C ARG A 43 18.47 -5.87 14.01
N GLU A 44 17.86 -6.98 14.42
CA GLU A 44 16.55 -7.38 13.94
C GLU A 44 15.47 -6.39 14.38
N ASN A 45 15.49 -5.94 15.63
CA ASN A 45 14.59 -4.89 16.12
C ASN A 45 14.73 -3.59 15.30
N ALA A 46 15.97 -3.20 14.96
CA ALA A 46 16.22 -2.04 14.10
C ALA A 46 15.70 -2.23 12.66
N ILE A 47 15.84 -3.42 12.08
CA ILE A 47 15.29 -3.74 10.75
C ILE A 47 13.75 -3.69 10.78
N LEU A 48 13.12 -4.24 11.81
CA LEU A 48 11.66 -4.22 11.96
C LEU A 48 11.13 -2.79 12.10
N ALA A 49 11.76 -1.97 12.94
CA ALA A 49 11.42 -0.57 13.10
C ALA A 49 11.60 0.24 11.79
N CYS A 50 12.67 -0.03 11.04
CA CYS A 50 12.88 0.57 9.73
C CYS A 50 11.82 0.15 8.70
N LEU A 51 11.43 -1.13 8.69
CA LEU A 51 10.54 -1.67 7.66
C LEU A 51 9.12 -1.10 7.74
N SER A 52 8.62 -0.90 8.97
CA SER A 52 7.38 -0.19 9.25
C SER A 52 7.39 0.24 10.72
N PRO A 53 7.59 1.54 11.01
CA PRO A 53 7.56 2.06 12.38
C PRO A 53 6.23 1.76 13.08
N SER A 54 5.10 1.94 12.40
CA SER A 54 3.76 1.72 12.92
C SER A 54 3.48 0.25 13.27
N CYS A 55 3.86 -0.69 12.41
CA CYS A 55 3.71 -2.11 12.71
C CYS A 55 4.66 -2.56 13.84
N PHE A 56 5.85 -1.97 13.93
CA PHE A 56 6.81 -2.26 15.00
C PHE A 56 6.30 -1.74 16.35
N GLU A 57 5.82 -0.50 16.41
CA GLU A 57 5.23 0.10 17.61
C GLU A 57 4.08 -0.75 18.16
N THR A 58 3.26 -1.29 17.26
CA THR A 58 2.10 -2.10 17.66
C THR A 58 2.47 -3.49 18.17
N LEU A 59 3.54 -4.11 17.64
CA LEU A 59 3.83 -5.54 17.88
C LEU A 59 5.05 -5.80 18.75
N TYR A 60 6.02 -4.88 18.77
CA TYR A 60 7.34 -5.10 19.35
C TYR A 60 7.82 -3.95 20.26
N ALA A 61 7.27 -2.73 20.19
CA ALA A 61 7.84 -1.63 21.00
C ALA A 61 7.68 -1.82 22.52
N ALA A 62 6.61 -2.47 22.97
CA ALA A 62 6.42 -2.75 24.40
C ALA A 62 7.32 -3.90 24.91
N ASP A 63 7.68 -4.83 24.01
CA ASP A 63 8.42 -6.04 24.32
C ASP A 63 9.33 -6.41 23.13
N PRO A 64 10.48 -5.72 22.96
CA PRO A 64 11.38 -5.95 21.82
C PRO A 64 11.99 -7.35 21.84
N LEU A 65 12.45 -7.85 20.69
CA LEU A 65 13.07 -9.17 20.62
C LEU A 65 14.33 -9.24 21.48
N GLU A 66 14.45 -10.29 22.28
CA GLU A 66 15.63 -10.57 23.11
C GLU A 66 16.60 -11.56 22.43
N GLU A 67 17.79 -11.72 23.01
CA GLU A 67 18.78 -12.68 22.50
C GLU A 67 18.26 -14.12 22.59
N GLY A 68 18.27 -14.84 21.46
CA GLY A 68 17.79 -16.21 21.37
C GLY A 68 16.28 -16.35 21.19
N GLU A 69 15.52 -15.25 21.18
CA GLU A 69 14.09 -15.27 20.91
C GLU A 69 13.80 -15.45 19.41
N VAL A 70 12.87 -16.36 19.08
CA VAL A 70 12.33 -16.52 17.73
C VAL A 70 10.81 -16.44 17.77
N ASP A 71 10.27 -15.23 17.66
CA ASP A 71 8.82 -15.04 17.64
C ASP A 71 8.21 -15.21 16.23
N SER A 72 7.86 -16.46 15.93
CA SER A 72 7.20 -16.82 14.67
C SER A 72 5.75 -16.31 14.53
N ILE A 73 5.07 -15.98 15.62
CA ILE A 73 3.68 -15.54 15.61
C ILE A 73 3.64 -14.04 15.34
N ARG A 74 4.34 -13.24 16.16
CA ARG A 74 4.51 -11.80 15.92
C ARG A 74 5.17 -11.55 14.57
N GLY A 75 6.13 -12.37 14.15
CA GLY A 75 6.74 -12.24 12.83
C GLY A 75 5.77 -12.49 11.66
N ARG A 76 4.75 -13.33 11.82
CA ARG A 76 3.67 -13.50 10.80
C ARG A 76 2.68 -12.34 10.83
N ASN A 77 2.33 -11.88 12.02
CA ASN A 77 1.43 -10.73 12.21
C ASN A 77 2.06 -9.45 11.64
N PHE A 78 3.34 -9.24 11.90
CA PHE A 78 4.12 -8.12 11.40
C PHE A 78 4.13 -8.07 9.87
N ARG A 79 4.46 -9.19 9.20
CA ARG A 79 4.40 -9.26 7.73
C ARG A 79 3.01 -8.95 7.17
N THR A 80 1.96 -9.38 7.88
CA THR A 80 0.56 -9.12 7.49
C THR A 80 0.19 -7.65 7.68
N CYS A 81 0.68 -7.03 8.75
CA CYS A 81 0.55 -5.60 9.02
C CYS A 81 1.20 -4.78 7.91
N CYS A 82 2.49 -5.00 7.62
CA CYS A 82 3.20 -4.26 6.57
C CYS A 82 2.55 -4.45 5.19
N ARG A 83 2.09 -5.67 4.86
CA ARG A 83 1.38 -5.92 3.59
C ARG A 83 0.08 -5.11 3.48
N THR A 84 -0.60 -4.92 4.61
CA THR A 84 -1.84 -4.13 4.67
C THR A 84 -1.54 -2.64 4.50
N GLU A 85 -0.47 -2.14 5.10
CA GLU A 85 0.00 -0.76 4.92
C GLU A 85 0.35 -0.47 3.46
N LEU A 86 1.24 -1.27 2.85
CA LEU A 86 1.62 -1.13 1.44
C LEU A 86 0.41 -1.15 0.50
N ARG A 87 -0.56 -2.03 0.78
CA ARG A 87 -1.79 -2.10 0.01
C ARG A 87 -2.64 -0.84 0.18
N THR A 88 -2.71 -0.31 1.39
CA THR A 88 -3.51 0.88 1.72
C THR A 88 -2.89 2.12 1.07
N GLU A 89 -1.57 2.26 1.13
CA GLU A 89 -0.80 3.31 0.45
C GLU A 89 -1.07 3.29 -1.06
N ARG A 90 -0.91 2.14 -1.71
CA ARG A 90 -1.15 2.01 -3.16
C ARG A 90 -2.60 2.34 -3.57
N ILE A 91 -3.58 2.02 -2.72
CA ILE A 91 -4.98 2.38 -2.97
C ILE A 91 -5.17 3.89 -2.78
N ALA A 92 -4.54 4.48 -1.77
CA ALA A 92 -4.60 5.91 -1.51
C ALA A 92 -3.95 6.72 -2.65
N GLU A 93 -2.79 6.31 -3.13
CA GLU A 93 -2.12 6.90 -4.29
C GLU A 93 -3.01 6.88 -5.53
N ARG A 94 -3.55 5.71 -5.89
CA ARG A 94 -4.49 5.60 -7.01
C ARG A 94 -5.72 6.50 -6.85
N ARG A 95 -6.19 6.67 -5.61
CA ARG A 95 -7.32 7.59 -5.34
C ARG A 95 -6.92 9.05 -5.50
N ARG A 96 -5.70 9.43 -5.09
CA ARG A 96 -5.14 10.77 -5.28
C ARG A 96 -4.98 11.09 -6.77
N GLU A 97 -4.36 10.18 -7.53
CA GLU A 97 -4.23 10.31 -8.99
C GLU A 97 -5.60 10.45 -9.66
N LYS A 98 -6.58 9.64 -9.24
CA LYS A 98 -7.92 9.70 -9.80
C LYS A 98 -8.68 10.98 -9.42
N SER A 99 -8.43 11.56 -8.25
CA SER A 99 -8.98 12.87 -7.90
C SER A 99 -8.29 14.00 -8.66
N GLU A 100 -6.99 13.91 -8.94
CA GLU A 100 -6.29 14.89 -9.77
C GLU A 100 -6.84 14.87 -11.21
N VAL A 101 -6.98 13.68 -11.81
CA VAL A 101 -7.59 13.52 -13.14
C VAL A 101 -9.07 13.93 -13.15
N GLY A 102 -9.82 13.66 -12.07
CA GLY A 102 -11.22 14.10 -11.97
C GLY A 102 -11.37 15.63 -11.95
N VAL A 103 -10.45 16.31 -11.27
CA VAL A 103 -10.38 17.79 -11.23
C VAL A 103 -9.95 18.36 -12.58
N GLU A 104 -9.10 17.67 -13.34
CA GLU A 104 -8.76 18.07 -14.72
C GLU A 104 -9.95 17.90 -15.67
N VAL A 105 -10.70 16.79 -15.58
CA VAL A 105 -11.88 16.54 -16.45
C VAL A 105 -12.99 17.57 -16.23
N GLU A 106 -13.30 17.93 -14.97
CA GLU A 106 -14.31 18.97 -14.68
C GLU A 106 -13.94 20.34 -15.28
N GLN A 107 -12.64 20.70 -15.29
CA GLN A 107 -12.19 21.98 -15.87
C GLN A 107 -12.36 22.02 -17.40
N VAL A 108 -12.13 20.91 -18.11
CA VAL A 108 -12.28 20.88 -19.58
C VAL A 108 -13.74 20.92 -20.04
N GLU A 109 -14.67 20.40 -19.23
CA GLU A 109 -16.11 20.47 -19.54
C GLU A 109 -16.64 21.90 -19.36
N GLU A 110 -16.22 22.61 -18.32
CA GLU A 110 -16.62 24.02 -18.09
C GLU A 110 -16.08 24.96 -19.20
N GLU A 111 -14.87 24.72 -19.71
CA GLU A 111 -14.28 25.51 -20.80
C GLU A 111 -14.93 25.21 -22.18
N GLN A 112 -15.42 23.99 -22.42
CA GLN A 112 -16.10 23.63 -23.69
C GLN A 112 -17.52 24.17 -23.79
N GLU A 113 -18.25 24.26 -22.66
CA GLU A 113 -19.58 24.89 -22.63
C GLU A 113 -19.52 26.42 -22.88
N ALA A 114 -18.37 27.05 -22.63
CA ALA A 114 -18.17 28.48 -22.88
C ALA A 114 -17.91 28.82 -24.37
N GLU A 115 -17.38 27.90 -25.19
CA GLU A 115 -17.13 28.14 -26.62
C GLU A 115 -18.34 27.84 -27.53
N GLU A 116 -19.19 26.86 -27.22
CA GLU A 116 -20.39 26.56 -28.05
C GLU A 116 -21.56 27.53 -27.83
N GLY A 117 -21.49 28.44 -26.84
CA GLY A 117 -22.55 29.38 -26.50
C GLY A 117 -22.65 30.66 -27.33
N ALA A 118 -21.73 30.93 -28.26
CA ALA A 118 -21.68 32.18 -29.02
C ALA A 118 -21.77 31.94 -30.53
N GLY A 119 -22.89 31.37 -31.02
CA GLY A 119 -22.96 30.97 -32.42
C GLY A 119 -24.31 30.94 -33.12
N GLU A 120 -25.44 31.38 -32.55
CA GLU A 120 -26.66 31.54 -33.36
C GLU A 120 -27.68 32.53 -32.76
N VAL A 121 -27.66 33.80 -33.23
CA VAL A 121 -28.89 34.62 -33.32
C VAL A 121 -28.85 35.47 -34.61
N VAL A 122 -29.63 34.99 -35.57
CA VAL A 122 -30.25 35.57 -36.78
C VAL A 122 -30.41 37.11 -36.85
N GLU A 123 -30.22 37.70 -38.04
CA GLU A 123 -31.22 38.66 -38.54
C GLU A 123 -31.52 38.49 -40.04
N ARG A 124 -32.79 38.17 -40.32
CA ARG A 124 -33.43 38.18 -41.64
C ARG A 124 -34.10 39.55 -41.83
N ARG A 125 -33.65 40.36 -42.80
CA ARG A 125 -34.49 41.02 -43.83
C ARG A 125 -33.69 42.02 -44.66
#